data_AF-S4RBH0-F1
#
_entry.id   AF-S4RBH0-F1
#
_cell.length_a   1.000
_cell.length_b   1.000
_cell.length_c   1.000
_cell.angle_alpha   90.00
_cell.angle_beta   90.00
_cell.angle_gamma   90.00
#
_symmetry.space_group_name_H-M   'P 1'
#
loop_
_entity.id
_entity.type
_entity.pdbx_description
1 polymer ?
#
loop_
_entity_poly.entity_id
_entity_poly.type
_entity_poly.pdbx_seq_one_letter_code
_entity_poly.pdbx_strand_id
1 'polypeptide(L)'
;LTASLLIDRMCYGEWVCVQLRFFLVNAARDIGSFYGSHPWHWYLSQGLPAVLGPLLPLALAGWRHAPLTMRGAVLVTLLTYSLLSHKEFRFIYPVLPFCLIMCGATRGLLLAARRGLALMLLLSSLMGGLYLGLVHQRGTLDVMGDVRALCGPSEAQRSVWFLTPCHSTPLYSHVHCRLDLRILECPPDLDGNPDYREEAEEFYREPVQWLRAEFSVRREPSHVVLFNTLEPVVEKFLAERGFVRTASHFHTHFPEGRLGSHIGLFERQNNGDKNLLLYF
;
A
#
# COMPACT_ATOMS: atom_id res chain seq x y z
N LEU A 1 24.15 21.60 -5.22
CA LEU A 1 23.00 22.47 -4.83
C LEU A 1 22.57 23.37 -5.99
N THR A 2 23.46 24.18 -6.57
CA THR A 2 23.14 25.14 -7.65
C THR A 2 22.46 24.49 -8.86
N ALA A 3 22.96 23.35 -9.32
CA ALA A 3 22.34 22.61 -10.42
C ALA A 3 20.90 22.14 -10.10
N SER A 4 20.65 21.69 -8.86
CA SER A 4 19.29 21.32 -8.42
C SER A 4 18.36 22.52 -8.45
N LEU A 5 18.77 23.65 -7.89
CA LEU A 5 17.94 24.87 -7.84
C LEU A 5 17.57 25.38 -9.24
N LEU A 6 18.49 25.26 -10.21
CA LEU A 6 18.21 25.62 -11.61
C LEU A 6 17.19 24.67 -12.24
N ILE A 7 17.35 23.35 -12.02
CA ILE A 7 16.39 22.35 -12.50
C ILE A 7 15.01 22.59 -11.86
N ASP A 8 14.98 22.79 -10.55
CA ASP A 8 13.76 23.06 -9.80
C ASP A 8 13.06 24.31 -10.37
N ARG A 9 13.81 25.39 -10.64
CA ARG A 9 13.27 26.60 -11.27
C ARG A 9 12.73 26.37 -12.69
N MET A 10 13.36 25.50 -13.46
CA MET A 10 12.91 25.15 -14.82
C MET A 10 11.63 24.32 -14.79
N CYS A 11 11.52 23.36 -13.88
CA CYS A 11 10.36 22.46 -13.77
C CYS A 11 9.15 23.13 -13.13
N TYR A 12 9.34 23.89 -12.06
CA TYR A 12 8.24 24.50 -11.29
C TYR A 12 7.85 25.90 -11.76
N GLY A 13 8.69 26.58 -12.56
CA GLY A 13 8.45 27.96 -12.98
C GLY A 13 8.73 29.02 -11.91
N GLU A 14 9.09 28.61 -10.70
CA GLU A 14 9.43 29.46 -9.55
C GLU A 14 10.68 28.94 -8.82
N TRP A 15 11.34 29.81 -8.05
CA TRP A 15 12.54 29.41 -7.29
C TRP A 15 12.13 28.55 -6.09
N VAL A 16 12.32 27.24 -6.22
CA VAL A 16 12.01 26.28 -5.17
C VAL A 16 13.28 25.52 -4.80
N CYS A 17 13.59 25.45 -3.52
CA CYS A 17 14.58 24.52 -2.98
C CYS A 17 13.85 23.27 -2.52
N VAL A 18 13.77 22.25 -3.38
CA VAL A 18 12.95 21.04 -3.11
C VAL A 18 13.44 20.31 -1.86
N GLN A 19 14.75 20.24 -1.62
CA GLN A 19 15.30 19.58 -0.45
C GLN A 19 14.90 20.27 0.86
N LEU A 20 14.90 21.61 0.87
CA LEU A 20 14.45 22.38 2.03
C LEU A 20 12.95 22.23 2.23
N ARG A 21 12.15 22.30 1.16
CA ARG A 21 10.68 22.14 1.25
C ARG A 21 10.31 20.73 1.71
N PHE A 22 11.00 19.71 1.21
CA PHE A 22 10.85 18.34 1.67
C PHE A 22 11.13 18.22 3.17
N PHE A 23 12.23 18.78 3.66
CA PHE A 23 12.57 18.76 5.09
C PHE A 23 11.51 19.48 5.94
N LEU A 24 11.09 20.68 5.53
CA LEU A 24 10.07 21.44 6.26
C LEU A 24 8.74 20.70 6.34
N VAL A 25 8.30 20.10 5.25
CA VAL A 25 6.99 19.42 5.18
C VAL A 25 7.04 18.05 5.88
N ASN A 26 8.06 17.24 5.62
CA ASN A 26 8.09 15.86 6.10
C ASN A 26 8.74 15.71 7.48
N ALA A 27 9.78 16.49 7.79
CA ALA A 27 10.48 16.38 9.07
C ALA A 27 10.03 17.44 10.08
N ALA A 28 9.81 18.70 9.68
CA ALA A 28 9.44 19.75 10.62
C ALA A 28 7.92 19.79 10.91
N ARG A 29 7.07 19.58 9.91
CA ARG A 29 5.60 19.52 10.07
C ARG A 29 5.07 18.10 10.31
N ASP A 30 5.93 17.08 10.23
CA ASP A 30 5.61 15.66 10.48
C ASP A 30 4.35 15.14 9.78
N ILE A 31 4.10 15.59 8.54
CA ILE A 31 2.90 15.21 7.77
C ILE A 31 2.86 13.69 7.52
N GLY A 32 4.01 13.02 7.52
CA GLY A 32 4.07 11.57 7.38
C GLY A 32 3.27 10.82 8.44
N SER A 33 3.11 11.39 9.65
CA SER A 33 2.32 10.79 10.74
C SER A 33 0.85 10.53 10.36
N PHE A 34 0.32 11.27 9.37
CA PHE A 34 -1.00 11.06 8.77
C PHE A 34 -1.17 9.64 8.19
N TYR A 35 -0.10 9.08 7.62
CA TYR A 35 -0.09 7.72 7.07
C TYR A 35 0.23 6.65 8.12
N GLY A 36 0.07 6.99 9.41
CA GLY A 36 0.39 6.12 10.54
C GLY A 36 1.75 6.43 11.15
N SER A 37 1.89 6.08 12.42
CA SER A 37 3.11 6.29 13.20
C SER A 37 3.57 5.00 13.88
N HIS A 38 4.87 4.91 14.14
CA HIS A 38 5.48 3.76 14.77
C HIS A 38 6.43 4.20 15.91
N PRO A 39 6.61 3.37 16.96
CA PRO A 39 7.57 3.66 18.02
C PRO A 39 8.98 3.92 17.50
N TRP A 40 9.78 4.70 18.24
CA TRP A 40 11.16 5.03 17.85
C TRP A 40 12.02 3.78 17.58
N HIS A 41 11.82 2.71 18.34
CA HIS A 41 12.60 1.47 18.22
C HIS A 41 12.17 0.58 17.04
N TRP A 42 11.13 0.95 16.28
CA TRP A 42 10.53 0.09 15.27
C TRP A 42 11.54 -0.40 14.23
N TYR A 43 12.47 0.43 13.78
CA TYR A 43 13.53 0.00 12.85
C TYR A 43 14.45 -1.06 13.45
N LEU A 44 14.70 -1.03 14.75
CA LEU A 44 15.51 -2.04 15.43
C LEU A 44 14.72 -3.33 15.67
N SER A 45 13.46 -3.22 16.11
CA SER A 45 12.64 -4.36 16.52
C SER A 45 11.89 -5.05 15.38
N GLN A 46 11.55 -4.33 14.31
CA GLN A 46 10.70 -4.83 13.21
C GLN A 46 11.31 -4.54 11.84
N GLY A 47 11.75 -3.30 11.59
CA GLY A 47 12.27 -2.88 10.29
C GLY A 47 13.47 -3.71 9.81
N LEU A 48 14.56 -3.69 10.57
CA LEU A 48 15.79 -4.41 10.24
C LEU A 48 15.58 -5.94 10.23
N PRO A 49 14.85 -6.55 11.19
CA PRO A 49 14.47 -7.95 11.09
C PRO A 49 13.66 -8.31 9.84
N ALA A 50 12.71 -7.49 9.42
CA ALA A 50 11.90 -7.76 8.23
C ALA A 50 12.73 -7.66 6.94
N VAL A 51 13.58 -6.63 6.84
CA VAL A 51 14.42 -6.40 5.63
C VAL A 51 15.52 -7.46 5.49
N LEU A 52 16.12 -7.92 6.59
CA LEU A 52 17.16 -8.96 6.56
C LEU A 52 16.60 -10.38 6.62
N GLY A 53 15.40 -10.54 7.18
CA GLY A 53 14.75 -11.83 7.35
C GLY A 53 15.68 -12.87 7.98
N PRO A 54 15.80 -14.07 7.39
CA PRO A 54 16.66 -15.14 7.90
C PRO A 54 18.16 -14.78 8.00
N LEU A 55 18.63 -13.75 7.30
CA LEU A 55 20.04 -13.33 7.31
C LEU A 55 20.40 -12.50 8.54
N LEU A 56 19.43 -12.02 9.31
CA LEU A 56 19.66 -11.15 10.47
C LEU A 56 20.73 -11.69 11.45
N PRO A 57 20.70 -12.98 11.88
CA PRO A 57 21.70 -13.49 12.81
C PRO A 57 23.13 -13.45 12.25
N LEU A 58 23.29 -13.67 10.94
CA LEU A 58 24.59 -13.60 10.27
C LEU A 58 25.10 -12.16 10.18
N ALA A 59 24.23 -11.20 9.87
CA ALA A 59 24.57 -9.79 9.86
C ALA A 59 25.07 -9.33 11.24
N LEU A 60 24.36 -9.73 12.31
CA LEU A 60 24.74 -9.42 13.69
C LEU A 60 26.06 -10.09 14.10
N ALA A 61 26.28 -11.35 13.75
CA ALA A 61 27.54 -12.05 14.04
C ALA A 61 28.73 -11.43 13.29
N GLY A 62 28.49 -10.91 12.08
CA GLY A 62 29.45 -10.21 11.23
C GLY A 62 29.76 -8.78 11.67
N TRP A 63 28.91 -8.17 12.50
CA TRP A 63 29.03 -6.79 12.97
C TRP A 63 30.43 -6.45 13.51
N ARG A 64 30.97 -7.31 14.37
CA ARG A 64 32.29 -7.11 14.99
C ARG A 64 33.46 -7.12 14.00
N HIS A 65 33.28 -7.74 12.84
CA HIS A 65 34.30 -7.85 11.79
C HIS A 65 34.20 -6.71 10.77
N ALA A 66 33.15 -5.91 10.84
CA ALA A 66 32.92 -4.81 9.92
C ALA A 66 33.76 -3.56 10.30
N PRO A 67 34.30 -2.84 9.31
CA PRO A 67 35.00 -1.59 9.57
C PRO A 67 34.05 -0.57 10.23
N LEU A 68 34.63 0.33 11.03
CA LEU A 68 33.86 1.33 11.78
C LEU A 68 32.98 2.21 10.87
N THR A 69 33.45 2.50 9.65
CA THR A 69 32.70 3.28 8.66
C THR A 69 31.39 2.62 8.24
N MET A 70 31.39 1.31 7.99
CA MET A 70 30.17 0.57 7.64
C MET A 70 29.20 0.48 8.81
N ARG A 71 29.72 0.17 10.01
CA ARG A 71 28.90 0.16 11.23
C ARG A 71 28.29 1.53 11.51
N GLY A 72 29.09 2.59 11.35
CA GLY A 72 28.65 3.97 11.47
C GLY A 72 27.55 4.30 10.47
N ALA A 73 27.71 3.92 9.19
CA ALA A 73 26.68 4.14 8.17
C ALA A 73 25.35 3.46 8.54
N VAL A 74 25.39 2.21 9.00
CA VAL A 74 24.20 1.49 9.46
C VAL A 74 23.56 2.17 10.67
N LEU A 75 24.33 2.45 11.72
CA LEU A 75 23.81 3.07 12.94
C LEU A 75 23.24 4.46 12.68
N VAL A 76 23.97 5.32 11.97
CA VAL A 76 23.51 6.68 11.66
C VAL A 76 22.20 6.62 10.88
N THR A 77 22.10 5.75 9.87
CA THR A 77 20.88 5.61 9.08
C THR A 77 19.70 5.16 9.95
N LEU A 78 19.87 4.09 10.75
CA LEU A 78 18.81 3.58 11.61
C LEU A 78 18.40 4.59 12.67
N LEU A 79 19.36 5.23 13.34
CA LEU A 79 19.08 6.22 14.39
C LEU A 79 18.40 7.46 13.82
N THR A 80 18.87 7.99 12.68
CA THR A 80 18.28 9.18 12.06
C THR A 80 16.83 8.94 11.67
N TYR A 81 16.54 7.84 10.97
CA TYR A 81 15.16 7.53 10.57
C TYR A 81 14.28 7.08 11.74
N SER A 82 14.85 6.60 12.84
CA SER A 82 14.09 6.28 14.07
C SER A 82 13.48 7.52 14.74
N LEU A 83 14.00 8.72 14.46
CA LEU A 83 13.46 9.98 14.96
C LEU A 83 12.17 10.42 14.25
N LEU A 84 11.90 9.90 13.05
CA LEU A 84 10.69 10.23 12.30
C LEU A 84 9.50 9.41 12.81
N SER A 85 8.32 10.03 12.94
CA SER A 85 7.12 9.36 13.41
C SER A 85 6.66 8.25 12.45
N HIS A 86 6.60 8.58 11.16
CA HIS A 86 6.29 7.64 10.09
C HIS A 86 7.52 6.84 9.67
N LYS A 87 7.34 5.54 9.46
CA LYS A 87 8.43 4.62 9.15
C LYS A 87 8.00 3.64 8.08
N GLU A 88 8.86 3.44 7.11
CA GLU A 88 8.68 2.46 6.05
C GLU A 88 9.94 1.61 5.88
N PHE A 89 9.79 0.36 5.44
CA PHE A 89 10.92 -0.54 5.18
C PHE A 89 11.88 0.03 4.13
N ARG A 90 11.36 0.69 3.10
CA ARG A 90 12.17 1.23 1.99
C ARG A 90 13.16 2.31 2.43
N PHE A 91 12.89 3.05 3.51
CA PHE A 91 13.80 4.11 3.97
C PHE A 91 15.16 3.55 4.46
N ILE A 92 15.19 2.31 4.94
CA ILE A 92 16.42 1.66 5.41
C ILE A 92 17.05 0.71 4.38
N TYR A 93 16.52 0.62 3.15
CA TYR A 93 17.15 -0.19 2.09
C TYR A 93 18.61 0.16 1.80
N PRO A 94 19.07 1.42 1.91
CA PRO A 94 20.49 1.75 1.77
C PRO A 94 21.42 1.03 2.78
N VAL A 95 20.89 0.50 3.89
CA VAL A 95 21.65 -0.29 4.87
C VAL A 95 21.90 -1.72 4.39
N LEU A 96 21.04 -2.26 3.52
CA LEU A 96 21.04 -3.67 3.12
C LEU A 96 22.40 -4.15 2.55
N PRO A 97 23.08 -3.42 1.63
CA PRO A 97 24.37 -3.84 1.11
C PRO A 97 25.44 -4.02 2.21
N PHE A 98 25.46 -3.13 3.20
CA PHE A 98 26.41 -3.22 4.32
C PHE A 98 26.11 -4.46 5.18
N CYS A 99 24.84 -4.72 5.48
CA CYS A 99 24.43 -5.91 6.23
C CYS A 99 24.77 -7.21 5.48
N LEU A 100 24.63 -7.24 4.16
CA LEU A 100 25.02 -8.41 3.34
C LEU A 100 26.54 -8.65 3.36
N ILE A 101 27.35 -7.58 3.33
CA ILE A 101 28.81 -7.68 3.50
C ILE A 101 29.14 -8.24 4.90
N MET A 102 28.44 -7.79 5.94
CA MET A 102 28.60 -8.32 7.30
C MET A 102 28.25 -9.81 7.38
N CYS A 103 27.16 -10.26 6.74
CA CYS A 103 26.86 -11.68 6.63
C CYS A 103 28.05 -12.45 6.02
N GLY A 104 28.67 -11.92 4.96
CA GLY A 104 29.86 -12.50 4.33
C GLY A 104 31.08 -12.60 5.23
N ALA A 105 31.24 -11.73 6.23
CA ALA A 105 32.33 -11.81 7.20
C ALA A 105 32.22 -13.03 8.14
N THR A 106 31.04 -13.65 8.25
CA THR A 106 30.80 -14.84 9.09
C THR A 106 31.13 -16.17 8.42
N ARG A 107 31.82 -16.16 7.27
CA ARG A 107 32.27 -17.35 6.51
C ARG A 107 32.93 -18.43 7.36
N GLY A 108 33.59 -18.04 8.46
CA GLY A 108 34.16 -18.90 9.49
C GLY A 108 33.15 -19.84 10.16
N LEU A 109 31.98 -19.34 10.57
CA LEU A 109 30.91 -20.11 11.22
C LEU A 109 30.22 -21.08 10.26
N LEU A 110 30.23 -20.78 8.96
CA LEU A 110 29.54 -21.55 7.95
C LEU A 110 30.27 -22.84 7.57
N LEU A 111 31.58 -22.97 7.86
CA LEU A 111 32.46 -24.04 7.34
C LEU A 111 32.03 -25.48 7.63
N ALA A 112 31.38 -25.76 8.76
CA ALA A 112 30.94 -27.12 9.13
C ALA A 112 29.48 -27.45 8.72
N ALA A 113 28.64 -26.44 8.47
CA ALA A 113 27.20 -26.59 8.19
C ALA A 113 26.78 -26.01 6.81
N ARG A 114 27.76 -25.80 5.91
CA ARG A 114 27.64 -24.94 4.71
C ARG A 114 26.39 -25.14 3.87
N ARG A 115 26.04 -26.38 3.56
CA ARG A 115 24.92 -26.68 2.64
C ARG A 115 23.57 -26.63 3.33
N GLY A 116 23.45 -27.21 4.53
CA GLY A 116 22.19 -27.24 5.27
C GLY A 116 21.73 -25.85 5.70
N LEU A 117 22.63 -25.04 6.26
CA LEU A 117 22.31 -23.66 6.65
C LEU A 117 22.00 -22.77 5.44
N ALA A 118 22.81 -22.85 4.38
CA ALA A 118 22.53 -22.07 3.16
C ALA A 118 21.20 -22.47 2.52
N LEU A 119 20.89 -23.78 2.47
CA LEU A 119 19.61 -24.26 1.95
C LEU A 119 18.44 -23.79 2.83
N MET A 120 18.58 -23.83 4.16
CA MET A 120 17.55 -23.33 5.07
C MET A 120 17.30 -21.84 4.87
N LEU A 121 18.36 -21.02 4.78
CA LEU A 121 18.26 -19.58 4.53
C LEU A 121 17.62 -19.29 3.16
N LEU A 122 18.01 -20.04 2.13
CA LEU A 122 17.43 -19.91 0.79
C LEU A 122 15.95 -20.29 0.78
N LEU A 123 15.59 -21.45 1.34
CA LEU A 123 14.22 -21.94 1.34
C LEU A 123 13.31 -21.04 2.17
N SER A 124 13.73 -20.61 3.36
CA SER A 124 12.94 -19.69 4.19
C SER A 124 12.72 -18.34 3.50
N SER A 125 13.76 -17.77 2.88
CA SER A 125 13.64 -16.52 2.12
C SER A 125 12.76 -16.69 0.87
N LEU A 126 12.91 -17.81 0.15
CA LEU A 126 12.11 -18.11 -1.03
C LEU A 126 10.64 -18.32 -0.68
N MET A 127 10.34 -19.09 0.37
CA MET A 127 8.97 -19.30 0.83
C MET A 127 8.32 -18.00 1.27
N GLY A 128 9.01 -17.18 2.06
CA GLY A 128 8.53 -15.87 2.47
C GLY A 128 8.30 -14.94 1.28
N GLY A 129 9.26 -14.87 0.35
CA GLY A 129 9.17 -14.03 -0.85
C GLY A 129 8.05 -14.46 -1.80
N LEU A 130 7.87 -15.77 -2.01
CA LEU A 130 6.77 -16.29 -2.83
C LEU A 130 5.42 -16.02 -2.19
N TYR A 131 5.28 -16.23 -0.88
CA TYR A 131 4.03 -15.93 -0.19
C TYR A 131 3.69 -14.43 -0.22
N LEU A 132 4.64 -13.58 0.18
CA LEU A 132 4.42 -12.13 0.23
C LEU A 132 4.28 -11.50 -1.16
N GLY A 133 4.95 -12.06 -2.17
CA GLY A 133 4.89 -11.54 -3.54
C GLY A 133 3.75 -12.09 -4.39
N LEU A 134 3.22 -13.28 -4.07
CA LEU A 134 2.22 -13.96 -4.91
C LEU A 134 0.90 -14.26 -4.21
N VAL A 135 0.79 -14.16 -2.89
CA VAL A 135 -0.40 -14.56 -2.13
C VAL A 135 -0.91 -13.46 -1.23
N HIS A 136 -0.04 -12.89 -0.38
CA HIS A 136 -0.43 -11.84 0.55
C HIS A 136 -0.75 -10.54 -0.19
N GLN A 137 -1.87 -9.92 0.19
CA GLN A 137 -2.43 -8.71 -0.40
C GLN A 137 -2.67 -8.77 -1.92
N ARG A 138 -2.79 -9.97 -2.51
CA ARG A 138 -2.89 -10.15 -3.98
C ARG A 138 -4.22 -9.65 -4.57
N GLY A 139 -5.33 -9.79 -3.84
CA GLY A 139 -6.67 -9.53 -4.37
C GLY A 139 -6.87 -8.15 -4.99
N THR A 140 -6.16 -7.12 -4.52
CA THR A 140 -6.23 -5.76 -5.09
C THR A 140 -5.64 -5.66 -6.48
N LEU A 141 -4.78 -6.61 -6.88
CA LEU A 141 -4.30 -6.79 -8.24
C LEU A 141 -5.26 -7.65 -9.06
N ASP A 142 -5.76 -8.75 -8.49
CA ASP A 142 -6.61 -9.70 -9.21
C ASP A 142 -7.95 -9.07 -9.63
N VAL A 143 -8.57 -8.25 -8.77
CA VAL A 143 -9.81 -7.52 -9.09
C VAL A 143 -9.65 -6.56 -10.27
N MET A 144 -8.44 -6.05 -10.51
CA MET A 144 -8.18 -5.17 -11.65
C MET A 144 -8.23 -5.92 -12.97
N GLY A 145 -8.06 -7.24 -12.97
CA GLY A 145 -8.30 -8.10 -14.13
C GLY A 145 -9.76 -8.03 -14.58
N ASP A 146 -10.69 -8.09 -13.63
CA ASP A 146 -12.13 -7.98 -13.91
C ASP A 146 -12.49 -6.56 -14.35
N VAL A 147 -11.96 -5.54 -13.67
CA VAL A 147 -12.18 -4.13 -14.06
C VAL A 147 -11.66 -3.87 -15.46
N ARG A 148 -10.51 -4.45 -15.83
CA ARG A 148 -9.97 -4.36 -17.20
C ARG A 148 -10.87 -5.09 -18.22
N ALA A 149 -11.53 -6.17 -17.84
CA ALA A 149 -12.47 -6.86 -18.72
C ALA A 149 -13.71 -6.01 -19.07
N LEU A 150 -13.97 -4.93 -18.32
CA LEU A 150 -15.02 -3.95 -18.63
C LEU A 150 -14.66 -3.02 -19.81
N CYS A 151 -13.39 -2.97 -20.22
CA CYS A 151 -12.94 -2.23 -21.40
C CYS A 151 -13.56 -2.83 -22.67
N GLY A 152 -14.10 -1.98 -23.55
CA GLY A 152 -14.82 -2.44 -24.74
C GLY A 152 -15.75 -1.39 -25.35
N PRO A 153 -16.63 -1.77 -26.30
CA PRO A 153 -17.44 -0.82 -27.07
C PRO A 153 -18.34 0.10 -26.22
N SER A 154 -18.70 -0.34 -25.01
CA SER A 154 -19.54 0.40 -24.05
C SER A 154 -18.78 0.97 -22.86
N GLU A 155 -17.44 1.06 -22.91
CA GLU A 155 -16.62 1.56 -21.78
C GLU A 155 -17.00 2.97 -21.34
N ALA A 156 -17.35 3.85 -22.29
CA ALA A 156 -17.74 5.24 -22.00
C ALA A 156 -19.04 5.36 -21.17
N GLN A 157 -19.80 4.28 -21.01
CA GLN A 157 -21.02 4.24 -20.20
C GLN A 157 -20.81 3.56 -18.85
N ARG A 158 -19.63 3.01 -18.58
CA ARG A 158 -19.30 2.28 -17.36
C ARG A 158 -18.45 3.15 -16.43
N SER A 159 -18.79 3.12 -15.15
CA SER A 159 -18.02 3.75 -14.09
C SER A 159 -17.89 2.80 -12.91
N VAL A 160 -16.69 2.78 -12.31
CA VAL A 160 -16.32 1.86 -11.24
C VAL A 160 -15.88 2.68 -10.04
N TRP A 161 -16.56 2.49 -8.91
CA TRP A 161 -16.19 3.14 -7.65
C TRP A 161 -15.47 2.15 -6.74
N PHE A 162 -14.28 2.52 -6.30
CA PHE A 162 -13.51 1.77 -5.31
C PHE A 162 -13.81 2.32 -3.92
N LEU A 163 -14.68 1.64 -3.20
CA LEU A 163 -15.00 1.89 -1.79
C LEU A 163 -14.03 1.12 -0.89
N THR A 164 -12.75 1.25 -1.20
CA THR A 164 -11.62 0.64 -0.49
C THR A 164 -10.82 1.73 0.22
N PRO A 165 -9.96 1.40 1.20
CA PRO A 165 -9.02 2.37 1.74
C PRO A 165 -8.17 2.98 0.61
N CYS A 166 -7.75 4.23 0.78
CA CYS A 166 -6.96 4.93 -0.22
C CYS A 166 -5.75 4.11 -0.68
N HIS A 167 -5.41 4.25 -1.96
CA HIS A 167 -4.23 3.62 -2.57
C HIS A 167 -4.19 2.08 -2.47
N SER A 168 -5.33 1.42 -2.24
CA SER A 168 -5.40 -0.05 -2.17
C SER A 168 -5.20 -0.73 -3.52
N THR A 169 -5.58 -0.09 -4.63
CA THR A 169 -5.55 -0.68 -5.98
C THR A 169 -4.68 0.13 -6.94
N PRO A 170 -4.09 -0.50 -7.96
CA PRO A 170 -3.15 0.16 -8.88
C PRO A 170 -3.84 0.93 -10.03
N LEU A 171 -5.17 0.91 -10.11
CA LEU A 171 -6.01 1.71 -11.03
C LEU A 171 -5.52 1.64 -12.51
N TYR A 172 -5.31 2.79 -13.14
CA TYR A 172 -4.94 2.92 -14.56
C TYR A 172 -3.58 2.31 -14.93
N SER A 173 -2.73 1.97 -13.95
CA SER A 173 -1.53 1.19 -14.26
C SER A 173 -1.85 -0.25 -14.69
N HIS A 174 -3.04 -0.76 -14.36
CA HIS A 174 -3.56 -2.06 -14.84
C HIS A 174 -4.73 -1.92 -15.84
N VAL A 175 -5.40 -0.77 -15.87
CA VAL A 175 -6.53 -0.48 -16.77
C VAL A 175 -6.09 0.50 -17.85
N HIS A 176 -5.92 0.00 -19.08
CA HIS A 176 -5.40 0.78 -20.22
C HIS A 176 -6.50 1.28 -21.17
N CYS A 177 -7.67 1.61 -20.63
CA CYS A 177 -8.82 2.14 -21.38
C CYS A 177 -9.48 3.31 -20.64
N ARG A 178 -10.40 4.03 -21.30
CA ARG A 178 -11.04 5.23 -20.73
C ARG A 178 -12.25 4.88 -19.87
N LEU A 179 -12.05 4.00 -18.89
CA LEU A 179 -13.06 3.71 -17.88
C LEU A 179 -13.06 4.83 -16.84
N ASP A 180 -14.24 5.25 -16.37
CA ASP A 180 -14.36 6.20 -15.27
C ASP A 180 -14.10 5.46 -13.93
N LEU A 181 -12.93 5.68 -13.34
CA LEU A 181 -12.52 5.07 -12.07
C LEU A 181 -12.53 6.15 -10.97
N ARG A 182 -13.34 5.95 -9.93
CA ARG A 182 -13.34 6.80 -8.73
C ARG A 182 -12.80 6.03 -7.54
N ILE A 183 -11.90 6.65 -6.78
CA ILE A 183 -11.46 6.16 -5.47
C ILE A 183 -11.92 7.12 -4.38
N LEU A 184 -11.95 6.64 -3.14
CA LEU A 184 -12.00 7.53 -1.98
C LEU A 184 -10.65 8.23 -1.83
N GLU A 185 -10.68 9.55 -1.73
CA GLU A 185 -9.50 10.39 -1.59
C GLU A 185 -9.14 10.60 -0.11
N CYS A 186 -7.84 10.69 0.16
CA CYS A 186 -7.32 11.14 1.46
C CYS A 186 -6.06 11.99 1.27
N PRO A 187 -6.23 13.23 0.79
CA PRO A 187 -5.13 14.18 0.80
C PRO A 187 -4.73 14.48 2.24
N PRO A 188 -3.44 14.61 2.55
CA PRO A 188 -3.00 15.10 3.85
C PRO A 188 -3.32 16.59 3.98
N ASP A 189 -3.61 17.04 5.20
CA ASP A 189 -3.74 18.46 5.49
C ASP A 189 -2.38 19.17 5.42
N LEU A 190 -2.23 20.07 4.45
CA LEU A 190 -1.02 20.87 4.27
C LEU A 190 -1.12 22.27 4.91
N ASP A 191 -2.33 22.68 5.28
CA ASP A 191 -2.67 24.02 5.77
C ASP A 191 -2.78 24.07 7.30
N GLY A 192 -2.89 22.92 7.96
CA GLY A 192 -2.93 22.80 9.42
C GLY A 192 -4.29 23.17 10.02
N ASN A 193 -5.36 22.90 9.28
CA ASN A 193 -6.73 23.09 9.72
C ASN A 193 -7.16 21.94 10.67
N PRO A 194 -7.41 22.21 11.97
CA PRO A 194 -7.80 21.17 12.92
C PRO A 194 -9.14 20.51 12.62
N ASP A 195 -10.00 21.17 11.84
CA ASP A 195 -11.31 20.63 11.43
C ASP A 195 -11.26 19.87 10.10
N TYR A 196 -10.08 19.74 9.49
CA TYR A 196 -9.91 19.00 8.24
C TYR A 196 -10.28 17.52 8.41
N ARG A 197 -11.06 17.01 7.46
CA ARG A 197 -11.38 15.59 7.35
C ARG A 197 -11.32 15.17 5.90
N GLU A 198 -10.64 14.05 5.66
CA GLU A 198 -10.63 13.44 4.35
C GLU A 198 -11.94 12.73 3.99
N GLU A 199 -12.24 12.67 2.68
CA GLU A 199 -13.40 11.97 2.11
C GLU A 199 -13.47 10.52 2.60
N ALA A 200 -12.34 9.80 2.63
CA ALA A 200 -12.29 8.43 3.10
C ALA A 200 -12.71 8.30 4.58
N GLU A 201 -12.32 9.22 5.46
CA GLU A 201 -12.68 9.20 6.87
C GLU A 201 -14.17 9.48 7.08
N GLU A 202 -14.73 10.42 6.34
CA GLU A 202 -16.17 10.68 6.35
C GLU A 202 -16.97 9.47 5.86
N PHE A 203 -16.52 8.83 4.78
CA PHE A 203 -17.12 7.62 4.27
C PHE A 203 -17.11 6.49 5.29
N TYR A 204 -15.94 6.16 5.88
CA TYR A 204 -15.83 5.03 6.80
C TYR A 204 -16.52 5.26 8.14
N ARG A 205 -16.84 6.51 8.50
CA ARG A 205 -17.62 6.84 9.69
C ARG A 205 -19.10 6.50 9.56
N GLU A 206 -19.74 6.91 8.47
CA GLU A 206 -21.15 6.61 8.18
C GLU A 206 -21.36 6.17 6.71
N PRO A 207 -20.94 4.95 6.33
CA PRO A 207 -20.86 4.53 4.93
C PRO A 207 -22.18 4.65 4.17
N VAL A 208 -23.29 4.24 4.79
CA VAL A 208 -24.61 4.26 4.16
C VAL A 208 -25.14 5.69 4.01
N GLN A 209 -24.91 6.56 5.00
CA GLN A 209 -25.33 7.97 4.89
C GLN A 209 -24.54 8.69 3.81
N TRP A 210 -23.22 8.48 3.78
CA TRP A 210 -22.35 9.03 2.76
C TRP A 210 -22.76 8.57 1.36
N LEU A 211 -23.01 7.27 1.16
CA LEU A 211 -23.47 6.73 -0.13
C LEU A 211 -24.82 7.31 -0.56
N ARG A 212 -25.77 7.48 0.37
CA ARG A 212 -27.05 8.14 0.07
C ARG A 212 -26.87 9.57 -0.40
N ALA A 213 -26.00 10.34 0.26
CA ALA A 213 -25.70 11.72 -0.12
C ALA A 213 -25.05 11.76 -1.51
N GLU A 214 -24.01 10.95 -1.73
CA GLU A 214 -23.27 10.94 -2.99
C GLU A 214 -24.11 10.45 -4.18
N PHE A 215 -24.93 9.41 -4.01
CA PHE A 215 -25.80 8.90 -5.08
C PHE A 215 -26.98 9.83 -5.38
N SER A 216 -27.27 10.82 -4.51
CA SER A 216 -28.29 11.83 -4.77
C SER A 216 -27.81 12.97 -5.67
N VAL A 217 -26.49 13.23 -5.66
CA VAL A 217 -25.86 14.33 -6.41
C VAL A 217 -25.18 13.80 -7.68
N ARG A 218 -24.51 12.66 -7.59
CA ARG A 218 -23.73 12.07 -8.68
C ARG A 218 -24.49 10.92 -9.34
N ARG A 219 -24.13 10.66 -10.60
CA ARG A 219 -24.59 9.46 -11.30
C ARG A 219 -24.07 8.22 -10.59
N GLU A 220 -24.99 7.34 -10.20
CA GLU A 220 -24.66 6.04 -9.61
C GLU A 220 -23.76 5.20 -10.54
N PRO A 221 -22.74 4.52 -10.00
CA PRO A 221 -21.81 3.74 -10.79
C PRO A 221 -22.44 2.49 -11.41
N SER A 222 -21.78 1.93 -12.44
CA SER A 222 -22.16 0.60 -12.92
C SER A 222 -21.56 -0.50 -12.03
N HIS A 223 -20.39 -0.27 -11.44
CA HIS A 223 -19.72 -1.23 -10.58
C HIS A 223 -19.18 -0.60 -9.29
N VAL A 224 -19.11 -1.41 -8.24
CA VAL A 224 -18.52 -1.06 -6.96
C VAL A 224 -17.51 -2.13 -6.55
N VAL A 225 -16.33 -1.71 -6.09
CA VAL A 225 -15.30 -2.59 -5.53
C VAL A 225 -15.15 -2.28 -4.05
N LEU A 226 -15.20 -3.30 -3.19
CA LEU A 226 -15.05 -3.14 -1.74
C LEU A 226 -14.46 -4.39 -1.08
N PHE A 227 -13.86 -4.21 0.09
CA PHE A 227 -13.42 -5.32 0.93
C PHE A 227 -14.59 -5.94 1.69
N ASN A 228 -14.54 -7.24 1.93
CA ASN A 228 -15.58 -7.97 2.67
C ASN A 228 -15.81 -7.45 4.10
N THR A 229 -14.86 -6.74 4.70
CA THR A 229 -15.05 -6.07 5.99
C THR A 229 -16.16 -4.99 5.95
N LEU A 230 -16.33 -4.33 4.80
CA LEU A 230 -17.34 -3.29 4.61
C LEU A 230 -18.71 -3.84 4.20
N GLU A 231 -18.72 -5.03 3.59
CA GLU A 231 -19.91 -5.64 2.99
C GLU A 231 -21.11 -5.72 3.96
N PRO A 232 -20.99 -6.19 5.22
CA PRO A 232 -22.13 -6.28 6.14
C PRO A 232 -22.79 -4.92 6.45
N VAL A 233 -22.07 -3.82 6.29
CA VAL A 233 -22.56 -2.46 6.56
C VAL A 233 -23.36 -1.91 5.38
N VAL A 234 -22.92 -2.21 4.14
CA VAL A 234 -23.48 -1.62 2.93
C VAL A 234 -24.32 -2.58 2.08
N GLU A 235 -24.35 -3.87 2.40
CA GLU A 235 -25.02 -4.93 1.61
C GLU A 235 -26.49 -4.60 1.32
N LYS A 236 -27.24 -4.13 2.33
CA LYS A 236 -28.67 -3.81 2.18
C LYS A 236 -28.87 -2.62 1.25
N PHE A 237 -28.05 -1.58 1.42
CA PHE A 237 -28.08 -0.40 0.56
C PHE A 237 -27.73 -0.74 -0.89
N LEU A 238 -26.70 -1.56 -1.10
CA LEU A 238 -26.30 -2.02 -2.43
C LEU A 238 -27.39 -2.87 -3.09
N ALA A 239 -28.01 -3.79 -2.33
CA ALA A 239 -29.11 -4.63 -2.81
C ALA A 239 -30.35 -3.80 -3.18
N GLU A 240 -30.72 -2.79 -2.38
CA GLU A 240 -31.80 -1.83 -2.69
C GLU A 240 -31.56 -1.09 -4.01
N ARG A 241 -30.28 -0.85 -4.35
CA ARG A 241 -29.84 -0.20 -5.59
C ARG A 241 -29.56 -1.18 -6.74
N GLY A 242 -29.82 -2.48 -6.54
CA GLY A 242 -29.70 -3.50 -7.58
C GLY A 242 -28.27 -3.98 -7.85
N PHE A 243 -27.32 -3.74 -6.94
CA PHE A 243 -25.97 -4.27 -7.04
C PHE A 243 -25.92 -5.73 -6.59
N VAL A 244 -25.28 -6.58 -7.40
CA VAL A 244 -25.06 -8.00 -7.15
C VAL A 244 -23.56 -8.30 -7.24
N ARG A 245 -23.05 -9.12 -6.33
CA ARG A 245 -21.64 -9.54 -6.33
C ARG A 245 -21.36 -10.45 -7.53
N THR A 246 -20.43 -10.05 -8.39
CA THR A 246 -20.04 -10.80 -9.60
C THR A 246 -18.70 -11.49 -9.46
N ALA A 247 -17.78 -10.94 -8.66
CA ALA A 247 -16.49 -11.57 -8.38
C ALA A 247 -16.08 -11.37 -6.92
N SER A 248 -15.21 -12.26 -6.43
CA SER A 248 -14.58 -12.18 -5.11
C SER A 248 -13.19 -12.79 -5.19
N HIS A 249 -12.18 -12.02 -4.79
CA HIS A 249 -10.78 -12.42 -4.83
C HIS A 249 -10.18 -12.47 -3.44
N PHE A 250 -9.35 -13.47 -3.20
CA PHE A 250 -8.59 -13.58 -1.97
C PHE A 250 -7.56 -12.45 -1.89
N HIS A 251 -7.55 -11.73 -0.76
CA HIS A 251 -6.61 -10.65 -0.50
C HIS A 251 -5.53 -11.06 0.50
N THR A 252 -5.90 -11.47 1.71
CA THR A 252 -4.91 -11.73 2.78
C THR A 252 -5.44 -12.72 3.82
N HIS A 253 -4.52 -13.46 4.42
CA HIS A 253 -4.80 -14.30 5.60
C HIS A 253 -4.87 -13.48 6.89
N PHE A 254 -4.34 -12.25 6.87
CA PHE A 254 -4.23 -11.36 8.03
C PHE A 254 -4.93 -10.04 7.72
N PRO A 255 -6.28 -9.99 7.79
CA PRO A 255 -7.02 -8.74 7.63
C PRO A 255 -6.82 -7.82 8.84
N GLU A 256 -6.73 -6.51 8.60
CA GLU A 256 -6.53 -5.52 9.66
C GLU A 256 -7.32 -4.24 9.34
N GLY A 257 -8.02 -3.71 10.36
CA GLY A 257 -8.78 -2.47 10.25
C GLY A 257 -9.81 -2.50 9.12
N ARG A 258 -9.61 -1.63 8.12
CA ARG A 258 -10.51 -1.48 6.95
C ARG A 258 -10.23 -2.47 5.83
N LEU A 259 -9.10 -3.20 5.89
CA LEU A 259 -8.74 -4.23 4.92
C LEU A 259 -9.42 -5.55 5.27
N GLY A 260 -9.87 -6.26 4.24
CA GLY A 260 -10.58 -7.53 4.37
C GLY A 260 -9.77 -8.72 3.88
N SER A 261 -10.22 -9.92 4.21
CA SER A 261 -9.61 -11.15 3.68
C SER A 261 -9.91 -11.33 2.19
N HIS A 262 -10.99 -10.73 1.69
CA HIS A 262 -11.40 -10.78 0.29
C HIS A 262 -11.82 -9.40 -0.21
N ILE A 263 -11.63 -9.18 -1.50
CA ILE A 263 -12.11 -7.98 -2.22
C ILE A 263 -13.14 -8.42 -3.27
N GLY A 264 -14.30 -7.80 -3.24
CA GLY A 264 -15.43 -8.12 -4.10
C GLY A 264 -15.66 -7.06 -5.18
N LEU A 265 -16.14 -7.50 -6.33
CA LEU A 265 -16.71 -6.67 -7.39
C LEU A 265 -18.22 -6.86 -7.41
N PHE A 266 -18.95 -5.76 -7.43
CA PHE A 266 -20.41 -5.72 -7.48
C PHE A 266 -20.84 -4.97 -8.75
N GLU A 267 -21.78 -5.53 -9.49
CA GLU A 267 -22.35 -4.94 -10.70
C GLU A 267 -23.81 -4.57 -10.46
N ARG A 268 -24.21 -3.39 -10.92
CA ARG A 268 -25.61 -2.97 -10.89
C ARG A 268 -26.38 -3.58 -12.06
N GLN A 269 -27.36 -4.41 -11.76
CA GLN A 269 -28.27 -4.95 -12.77
C GLN A 269 -29.33 -3.92 -13.13
N ASN A 270 -29.51 -3.65 -14.43
CA ASN A 270 -30.66 -2.89 -14.89
C ASN A 270 -31.93 -3.76 -14.80
N ASN A 271 -33.08 -3.16 -14.48
CA ASN A 271 -34.37 -3.87 -14.36
C ASN A 271 -34.80 -4.66 -15.64
N GLY A 272 -34.10 -4.52 -16.77
CA GLY A 272 -34.31 -5.32 -17.98
C GLY A 272 -33.71 -6.74 -17.93
N ASP A 273 -32.69 -6.98 -17.10
CA ASP A 273 -31.99 -8.28 -17.02
C ASP A 273 -32.59 -9.24 -15.97
N LYS A 274 -33.52 -8.75 -15.15
CA LYS A 274 -34.27 -9.57 -14.18
C LYS A 274 -35.09 -10.70 -14.85
N ASN A 275 -35.36 -10.60 -16.15
CA ASN A 275 -36.06 -11.64 -16.91
C ASN A 275 -35.15 -12.79 -17.38
N LEU A 276 -33.82 -12.67 -17.29
CA LEU A 276 -32.91 -13.77 -17.68
C LEU A 276 -32.57 -14.72 -16.52
N LEU A 277 -32.73 -14.30 -15.26
CA LEU A 277 -32.41 -15.11 -14.07
C LEU A 277 -33.59 -15.91 -13.49
N LEU A 278 -34.76 -15.88 -14.14
CA LEU A 278 -35.91 -16.74 -13.81
C LEU A 278 -35.97 -18.02 -14.66
N TYR A 279 -34.94 -18.30 -15.47
CA TYR A 279 -34.87 -19.49 -16.32
C TYR A 279 -33.67 -20.42 -16.03
N PHE A 280 -33.03 -20.28 -14.88
CA PHE A 280 -32.06 -21.26 -14.36
C PHE A 280 -32.25 -21.49 -12.86
#